data_AF-A0A2R6A782-F1
#
_entry.id   AF-A0A2R6A782-F1
#
_cell.length_a   1.000
_cell.length_b   1.000
_cell.length_c   1.000
_cell.angle_alpha   90.00
_cell.angle_beta   90.00
_cell.angle_gamma   90.00
#
_symmetry.space_group_name_H-M   'P 1'
#
loop_
_entity.id
_entity.type
_entity.pdbx_description
1 polymer ?
#
loop_
_entity_poly.entity_id
_entity_poly.type
_entity_poly.pdbx_seq_one_letter_code
_entity_poly.pdbx_strand_id
1 'polypeptide(L)'
;MGSKVFVREATGLVKKASLLDAVALNVVNMSVGAVFLAFPLYTILLPSVNGLNLFYCSIIACVLSIPQAVVYTMMSLRIPRTGGDYVWVSRTLGPLIGGTLAFAGTAMMMLAFNALDVLYGVMALGSSASLLGVSSLSKLATPGGAPLLQFLIGAFFCVFVIALNVLKPKAGIRLVSVFTIAGVLSLVAAISVLLFMEDKV
;
A
#
# COMPACT_ATOMS: atom_id res chain seq x y z
N MET A 1 -44.49 -23.40 -20.61
CA MET A 1 -44.14 -22.26 -19.72
C MET A 1 -42.63 -22.11 -19.69
N GLY A 2 -42.06 -21.23 -20.51
CA GLY A 2 -40.63 -20.94 -20.47
C GLY A 2 -40.31 -20.07 -19.27
N SER A 3 -39.46 -20.53 -18.36
CA SER A 3 -38.98 -19.73 -17.24
C SER A 3 -38.22 -18.52 -17.79
N LYS A 4 -38.81 -17.32 -17.68
CA LYS A 4 -38.07 -16.08 -17.91
C LYS A 4 -36.94 -16.02 -16.88
N VAL A 5 -35.72 -16.22 -17.34
CA VAL A 5 -34.52 -16.00 -16.54
C VAL A 5 -34.53 -14.52 -16.15
N PHE A 6 -34.72 -14.23 -14.86
CA PHE A 6 -34.57 -12.88 -14.33
C PHE A 6 -33.09 -12.50 -14.43
N VAL A 7 -32.73 -11.83 -15.51
CA VAL A 7 -31.46 -11.12 -15.61
C VAL A 7 -31.59 -9.87 -14.75
N ARG A 8 -31.06 -9.93 -13.53
CA ARG A 8 -30.93 -8.72 -12.71
C ARG A 8 -29.96 -7.79 -13.43
N GLU A 9 -30.44 -6.61 -13.81
CA GLU A 9 -29.62 -5.47 -14.22
C GLU A 9 -28.46 -5.34 -13.22
N ALA A 10 -27.23 -5.56 -13.68
CA ALA A 10 -26.05 -5.27 -12.90
C ALA A 10 -25.92 -3.75 -12.84
N THR A 11 -26.70 -3.11 -11.96
CA THR A 11 -26.50 -1.72 -11.51
C THR A 11 -25.24 -1.65 -10.64
N GLY A 12 -24.17 -2.32 -11.06
CA GLY A 12 -22.86 -2.07 -10.55
C GLY A 12 -22.54 -0.64 -10.92
N LEU A 13 -22.34 0.20 -9.92
CA LEU A 13 -21.71 1.50 -10.06
C LEU A 13 -20.48 1.29 -10.94
N VAL A 14 -20.59 1.57 -12.25
CA VAL A 14 -19.48 1.42 -13.20
C VAL A 14 -18.50 2.51 -12.81
N LYS A 15 -17.63 2.21 -11.84
CA LYS A 15 -16.53 3.08 -11.46
C LYS A 15 -15.68 3.18 -12.69
N LYS A 16 -15.83 4.28 -13.43
CA LYS A 16 -14.90 4.75 -14.47
C LYS A 16 -13.57 5.08 -13.78
N ALA A 17 -12.88 4.07 -13.26
CA ALA A 17 -11.48 4.19 -12.92
C ALA A 17 -10.75 4.25 -14.27
N SER A 18 -10.03 5.34 -14.52
CA SER A 18 -9.14 5.40 -15.68
C SER A 18 -8.08 4.30 -15.57
N LEU A 19 -7.45 3.93 -16.69
CA LEU A 19 -6.29 3.01 -16.67
C LEU A 19 -5.23 3.49 -15.65
N LEU A 20 -4.98 4.80 -15.60
CA LEU A 20 -4.06 5.40 -14.63
C LEU A 20 -4.52 5.24 -13.18
N ASP A 21 -5.82 5.39 -12.91
CA ASP A 21 -6.35 5.21 -11.56
C ASP A 21 -6.25 3.72 -11.15
N ALA A 22 -6.50 2.81 -12.08
CA ALA A 22 -6.37 1.38 -11.83
C ALA A 22 -4.92 0.97 -11.57
N VAL A 23 -3.96 1.48 -12.35
CA VAL A 23 -2.53 1.23 -12.14
C VAL A 23 -2.08 1.84 -10.81
N ALA A 24 -2.43 3.10 -10.53
CA ALA A 24 -2.06 3.76 -9.28
C ALA A 24 -2.60 3.02 -8.05
N LEU A 25 -3.86 2.57 -8.10
CA LEU A 25 -4.45 1.76 -7.02
C LEU A 25 -3.73 0.42 -6.83
N ASN A 26 -3.27 -0.23 -7.90
CA ASN A 26 -2.48 -1.46 -7.78
C ASN A 26 -1.09 -1.19 -7.20
N VAL A 27 -0.39 -0.14 -7.65
CA VAL A 27 0.92 0.26 -7.13
C VAL A 27 0.86 0.58 -5.63
N VAL A 28 -0.19 1.25 -5.19
CA VAL A 28 -0.42 1.55 -3.76
C VAL A 28 -0.77 0.29 -2.98
N ASN A 29 -1.59 -0.62 -3.53
CA ASN A 29 -1.92 -1.89 -2.88
C ASN A 29 -0.69 -2.81 -2.73
N MET A 30 0.25 -2.75 -3.67
CA MET A 30 1.56 -3.41 -3.53
C MET A 30 2.43 -2.80 -2.41
N SER A 31 1.95 -1.76 -1.73
CA SER A 31 2.62 -1.11 -0.60
C SER A 31 4.01 -0.57 -0.95
N VAL A 32 4.24 -0.22 -2.22
CA VAL A 32 5.53 0.30 -2.71
C VAL A 32 5.98 1.50 -1.87
N GLY A 33 5.06 2.42 -1.58
CA GLY A 33 5.32 3.58 -0.71
C GLY A 33 5.74 3.17 0.71
N ALA A 34 5.03 2.22 1.32
CA ALA A 34 5.33 1.76 2.68
C ALA A 34 6.72 1.13 2.79
N VAL A 35 7.17 0.39 1.78
CA VAL A 35 8.53 -0.18 1.73
C VAL A 35 9.60 0.91 1.74
N PHE A 36 9.41 1.98 0.95
CA PHE A 36 10.33 3.13 0.98
C PHE A 36 10.27 3.90 2.30
N LEU A 37 9.09 4.04 2.90
CA LEU A 37 8.93 4.71 4.20
C LEU A 37 9.44 3.85 5.36
N ALA A 38 9.54 2.53 5.20
CA ALA A 38 10.15 1.60 6.12
C ALA A 38 11.69 1.52 5.98
N PHE A 39 12.28 2.14 4.95
CA PHE A 39 13.73 2.22 4.76
C PHE A 39 14.52 2.66 6.02
N PRO A 40 14.06 3.64 6.83
CA PRO A 40 14.70 3.99 8.09
C PRO A 40 14.78 2.82 9.08
N LEU A 41 13.74 1.97 9.15
CA LEU A 41 13.76 0.79 10.01
C LEU A 41 14.76 -0.27 9.52
N TYR A 42 14.84 -0.46 8.20
CA TYR A 42 15.87 -1.32 7.62
C TYR A 42 17.27 -0.79 7.93
N THR A 43 17.49 0.54 7.89
CA THR A 43 18.79 1.14 8.26
C THR A 43 19.14 1.01 9.75
N ILE A 44 18.14 0.95 10.64
CA ILE A 44 18.36 0.67 12.07
C ILE A 44 18.72 -0.80 12.30
N LEU A 45 18.20 -1.72 11.49
CA LEU A 45 18.50 -3.15 11.54
C LEU A 45 19.80 -3.51 10.79
N LEU A 46 20.26 -2.68 9.85
CA LEU A 46 21.48 -2.90 9.06
C LEU A 46 22.73 -3.23 9.90
N PRO A 47 23.01 -2.56 11.05
CA PRO A 47 24.13 -2.92 11.93
C PRO A 47 24.03 -4.34 12.52
N SER A 48 22.82 -4.89 12.63
CA SER A 48 22.59 -6.26 13.14
C SER A 48 22.71 -7.34 12.05
N VAL A 49 22.81 -6.95 10.77
CA VAL A 49 22.88 -7.88 9.64
C VAL A 49 24.14 -7.59 8.82
N ASN A 50 25.23 -8.30 9.16
CA ASN A 50 26.51 -8.14 8.47
C ASN A 50 26.49 -8.84 7.10
N GLY A 51 26.95 -8.15 6.04
CA GLY A 51 27.01 -8.70 4.67
C GLY A 51 25.70 -8.64 3.86
N LEU A 52 24.67 -7.92 4.34
CA LEU A 52 23.41 -7.76 3.62
C LEU A 52 23.58 -6.88 2.38
N ASN A 53 23.31 -7.45 1.20
CA ASN A 53 23.26 -6.68 -0.04
C ASN A 53 21.80 -6.52 -0.51
N LEU A 54 21.27 -5.31 -0.32
CA LEU A 54 19.88 -4.97 -0.64
C LEU A 54 19.52 -5.15 -2.11
N PHE A 55 20.50 -5.05 -3.02
CA PHE A 55 20.29 -5.27 -4.45
C PHE A 55 19.93 -6.73 -4.73
N TYR A 56 20.74 -7.68 -4.22
CA TYR A 56 20.44 -9.11 -4.39
C TYR A 56 19.16 -9.51 -3.67
N CYS A 57 18.90 -8.97 -2.47
CA CYS A 57 17.63 -9.20 -1.78
C CYS A 57 16.43 -8.74 -2.61
N SER A 58 16.53 -7.59 -3.29
CA SER A 58 15.48 -7.06 -4.16
C SER A 58 15.23 -7.95 -5.39
N ILE A 59 16.30 -8.48 -6.00
CA ILE A 59 16.17 -9.43 -7.11
C ILE A 59 15.45 -10.71 -6.66
N ILE A 60 15.87 -11.28 -5.53
CA ILE A 60 15.26 -12.50 -4.98
C ILE A 60 13.77 -12.24 -4.68
N ALA A 61 13.44 -11.13 -4.03
CA ALA A 61 12.06 -10.75 -3.74
C ALA A 61 11.24 -10.56 -5.03
N CYS A 62 11.80 -9.94 -6.06
CA CYS A 62 11.17 -9.78 -7.37
C CYS A 62 10.83 -11.14 -7.99
N VAL A 63 11.79 -12.07 -8.03
CA VAL A 63 11.57 -13.42 -8.58
C VAL A 63 10.50 -14.18 -7.79
N LEU A 64 10.54 -14.11 -6.46
CA LEU A 64 9.54 -14.76 -5.59
C LEU A 64 8.13 -14.17 -5.72
N SER A 65 7.99 -12.93 -6.23
CA SER A 65 6.69 -12.32 -6.48
C SER A 65 5.98 -12.82 -7.76
N ILE A 66 6.74 -13.38 -8.71
CA ILE A 66 6.22 -13.82 -10.01
C ILE A 66 5.14 -14.92 -9.87
N PRO A 67 5.36 -16.00 -9.09
CA PRO A 67 4.33 -17.03 -8.89
C PRO A 67 3.01 -16.46 -8.36
N GLN A 68 3.07 -15.49 -7.45
CA GLN A 68 1.89 -14.82 -6.92
C GLN A 68 1.14 -14.06 -8.03
N ALA A 69 1.85 -13.28 -8.85
CA ALA A 69 1.26 -12.55 -9.98
C ALA A 69 0.58 -13.49 -10.98
N VAL A 70 1.19 -14.64 -11.27
CA VAL A 70 0.62 -15.67 -12.16
C VAL A 70 -0.67 -16.24 -11.58
N VAL A 71 -0.65 -16.67 -10.30
CA VAL A 71 -1.84 -17.23 -9.63
C VAL A 71 -2.98 -16.21 -9.59
N TYR A 72 -2.70 -14.96 -9.24
CA TYR A 72 -3.70 -13.88 -9.22
C TYR A 72 -4.30 -13.63 -10.60
N THR A 73 -3.47 -13.63 -11.64
CA THR A 73 -3.93 -13.50 -13.02
C THR A 73 -4.85 -14.66 -13.39
N MET A 74 -4.47 -15.90 -13.11
CA MET A 74 -5.30 -17.08 -13.38
C MET A 74 -6.62 -17.06 -12.62
N MET A 75 -6.61 -16.67 -11.34
CA MET A 75 -7.83 -16.56 -10.53
C MET A 75 -8.76 -15.47 -11.04
N SER A 76 -8.22 -14.31 -11.45
CA SER A 76 -9.01 -13.21 -12.01
C SER A 76 -9.73 -13.60 -13.31
N LEU A 77 -9.08 -14.42 -14.15
CA LEU A 77 -9.66 -14.94 -15.40
C LEU A 77 -10.70 -16.03 -15.16
N ARG A 78 -10.46 -16.93 -14.19
CA ARG A 78 -11.36 -18.06 -13.89
C ARG A 78 -12.59 -17.65 -13.08
N ILE A 79 -12.45 -16.66 -12.19
CA ILE A 79 -13.53 -16.20 -11.31
C ILE A 79 -13.65 -14.67 -11.45
N PRO A 80 -14.27 -14.18 -12.54
CA PRO A 80 -14.41 -12.75 -12.82
C PRO A 80 -15.56 -12.15 -12.02
N ARG A 81 -15.44 -12.17 -10.68
CA ARG A 81 -16.45 -11.64 -9.75
C ARG A 81 -15.79 -10.64 -8.82
N THR A 82 -16.54 -9.60 -8.47
CA THR A 82 -16.13 -8.61 -7.47
C THR A 82 -16.02 -9.28 -6.10
N GLY A 83 -14.90 -9.04 -5.41
CA GLY A 83 -14.61 -9.58 -4.08
C GLY A 83 -13.21 -10.20 -3.94
N GLY A 84 -12.47 -10.34 -5.05
CA GLY A 84 -11.04 -10.73 -5.04
C GLY A 84 -10.79 -12.02 -4.27
N ASP A 85 -9.76 -12.00 -3.42
CA ASP A 85 -9.32 -13.14 -2.62
C ASP A 85 -10.44 -13.74 -1.76
N TYR A 86 -11.37 -12.93 -1.24
CA TYR A 86 -12.51 -13.45 -0.50
C TYR A 86 -13.33 -14.43 -1.35
N VAL A 87 -13.65 -14.06 -2.58
CA VAL A 87 -14.44 -14.89 -3.49
C VAL A 87 -13.62 -16.05 -4.04
N TRP A 88 -12.34 -15.85 -4.34
CA TRP A 88 -11.46 -16.87 -4.89
C TRP A 88 -11.22 -18.01 -3.90
N VAL A 89 -10.91 -17.68 -2.65
CA VAL A 89 -10.58 -18.66 -1.61
C VAL A 89 -11.84 -19.35 -1.08
N SER A 90 -12.93 -18.61 -0.82
CA SER A 90 -14.19 -19.21 -0.34
C SER A 90 -14.83 -20.19 -1.34
N ARG A 91 -14.64 -19.96 -2.64
CA ARG A 91 -15.15 -20.88 -3.68
C ARG A 91 -14.28 -22.11 -3.90
N THR A 92 -12.98 -22.01 -3.61
CA THR A 92 -12.04 -23.10 -3.81
C THR A 92 -12.04 -24.05 -2.62
N LEU A 93 -12.10 -23.52 -1.40
CA LEU A 93 -12.00 -24.29 -0.14
C LEU A 93 -13.34 -24.47 0.58
N GLY A 94 -14.44 -23.98 0.00
CA GLY A 94 -15.76 -23.99 0.61
C GLY A 94 -16.00 -22.85 1.61
N PRO A 95 -17.26 -22.66 2.04
CA PRO A 95 -17.68 -21.46 2.75
C PRO A 95 -17.10 -21.34 4.17
N LEU A 96 -16.95 -22.44 4.91
CA LEU A 96 -16.45 -22.43 6.28
C LEU A 96 -14.94 -22.14 6.33
N ILE A 97 -14.14 -23.01 5.71
CA ILE A 97 -12.68 -22.91 5.74
C ILE A 97 -12.21 -21.73 4.88
N GLY A 98 -12.65 -21.68 3.63
CA GLY A 98 -12.24 -20.64 2.70
C GLY A 98 -12.79 -19.26 3.08
N GLY A 99 -14.02 -19.18 3.58
CA GLY A 99 -14.58 -17.92 4.06
C GLY A 99 -13.85 -17.37 5.28
N THR A 100 -13.52 -18.23 6.26
CA THR A 100 -12.78 -17.81 7.46
C THR A 100 -11.36 -17.40 7.14
N LEU A 101 -10.63 -18.21 6.35
CA LEU A 101 -9.27 -17.89 5.90
C LEU A 101 -9.23 -16.59 5.12
N ALA A 102 -10.19 -16.39 4.21
CA ALA A 102 -10.19 -15.18 3.42
C ALA A 102 -10.61 -13.97 4.26
N PHE A 103 -11.55 -14.10 5.20
CA PHE A 103 -11.88 -12.99 6.09
C PHE A 103 -10.70 -12.62 7.01
N ALA A 104 -10.07 -13.60 7.67
CA ALA A 104 -8.90 -13.35 8.51
C ALA A 104 -7.74 -12.80 7.68
N GLY A 105 -7.43 -13.43 6.55
CA GLY A 105 -6.32 -13.06 5.69
C GLY A 105 -6.51 -11.74 4.94
N THR A 106 -7.73 -11.38 4.53
CA THR A 106 -7.96 -10.13 3.79
C THR A 106 -8.39 -8.98 4.71
N ALA A 107 -9.30 -9.20 5.66
CA ALA A 107 -9.82 -8.12 6.48
C ALA A 107 -8.93 -7.80 7.68
N MET A 108 -8.50 -8.82 8.43
CA MET A 108 -7.66 -8.58 9.63
C MET A 108 -6.23 -8.19 9.26
N MET A 109 -5.65 -8.84 8.27
CA MET A 109 -4.30 -8.50 7.82
C MET A 109 -4.22 -7.08 7.25
N MET A 110 -5.21 -6.67 6.44
CA MET A 110 -5.26 -5.30 5.92
C MET A 110 -5.34 -4.27 7.03
N LEU A 111 -6.05 -4.54 8.14
CA LEU A 111 -6.10 -3.61 9.26
C LEU A 111 -4.70 -3.36 9.87
N ALA A 112 -3.91 -4.42 10.05
CA ALA A 112 -2.54 -4.31 10.55
C ALA A 112 -1.63 -3.54 9.59
N PHE A 113 -1.71 -3.83 8.28
CA PHE A 113 -0.93 -3.11 7.27
C PHE A 113 -1.30 -1.62 7.20
N ASN A 114 -2.59 -1.28 7.23
CA ASN A 114 -3.02 0.12 7.25
C ASN A 114 -2.49 0.87 8.49
N ALA A 115 -2.45 0.21 9.65
CA ALA A 115 -1.87 0.80 10.85
C ALA A 115 -0.36 1.05 10.72
N LEU A 116 0.37 0.13 10.08
CA LEU A 116 1.80 0.29 9.80
C LEU A 116 2.05 1.42 8.79
N ASP A 117 1.26 1.51 7.72
CA ASP A 117 1.38 2.56 6.71
C ASP A 117 1.24 3.96 7.32
N VAL A 118 0.28 4.12 8.23
CA VAL A 118 0.05 5.36 8.96
C VAL A 118 1.24 5.68 9.87
N LEU A 119 1.76 4.69 10.59
CA LEU A 119 2.94 4.87 11.43
C LEU A 119 4.16 5.31 10.60
N TYR A 120 4.41 4.65 9.47
CA TYR A 120 5.51 5.00 8.56
C TYR A 120 5.34 6.39 7.94
N GLY A 121 4.10 6.79 7.62
CA GLY A 121 3.80 8.14 7.19
C GLY A 121 4.18 9.19 8.25
N VAL A 122 3.84 8.94 9.52
CA VAL A 122 4.20 9.83 10.64
C VAL A 122 5.72 9.88 10.86
N MET A 123 6.40 8.74 10.74
CA MET A 123 7.86 8.69 10.83
C MET A 123 8.54 9.48 9.72
N ALA A 124 8.04 9.36 8.49
CA ALA A 124 8.55 10.14 7.37
C ALA A 124 8.37 11.64 7.58
N LEU A 125 7.24 12.09 8.16
CA LEU A 125 7.04 13.48 8.56
C LEU A 125 8.11 13.94 9.57
N GLY A 126 8.44 13.11 10.57
CA GLY A 126 9.50 13.41 11.53
C GLY A 126 10.90 13.47 10.91
N SER A 127 11.21 12.57 9.98
CA SER A 127 12.47 12.54 9.25
C SER A 127 12.62 13.76 8.34
N SER A 128 11.56 14.13 7.60
CA SER A 128 11.54 15.35 6.78
C SER A 128 11.66 16.61 7.63
N ALA A 129 11.00 16.67 8.80
CA ALA A 129 11.12 17.80 9.71
C ALA A 129 12.55 17.94 10.25
N SER A 130 13.22 16.83 10.55
CA SER A 130 14.62 16.82 10.98
C SER A 130 15.55 17.33 9.88
N LEU A 131 15.32 16.93 8.63
CA LEU A 131 16.07 17.41 7.47
C LEU A 131 15.92 18.93 7.26
N LEU A 132 14.73 19.47 7.55
CA LEU A 132 14.43 20.91 7.47
C LEU A 132 14.89 21.71 8.70
N GLY A 133 15.57 21.08 9.67
CA GLY A 133 16.05 21.73 10.88
C GLY A 133 14.99 21.97 11.96
N VAL A 134 13.80 21.38 11.84
CA VAL A 134 12.70 21.52 12.81
C VAL A 134 12.85 20.44 13.89
N SER A 135 13.69 20.73 14.88
CA SER A 135 14.06 19.78 15.94
C SER A 135 12.88 19.34 16.82
N SER A 136 11.82 20.15 16.94
CA SER A 136 10.63 19.85 17.74
C SER A 136 9.85 18.62 17.24
N LEU A 137 9.92 18.31 15.94
CA LEU A 137 9.25 17.16 15.33
C LEU A 137 10.17 15.94 15.10
N SER A 138 11.45 16.04 15.46
CA SER A 138 12.43 14.97 15.23
C SER A 138 12.07 13.66 15.95
N LYS A 139 11.42 13.75 17.11
CA LYS A 139 10.94 12.59 17.88
C LYS A 139 9.86 11.78 17.17
N LEU A 140 9.22 12.31 16.13
CA LEU A 140 8.26 11.55 15.33
C LEU A 140 8.97 10.52 14.43
N ALA A 141 10.25 10.74 14.09
CA ALA A 141 11.00 9.90 13.16
C ALA A 141 11.27 8.49 13.70
N THR A 142 11.23 8.30 15.02
CA THR A 142 11.49 7.02 15.68
C THR A 142 10.20 6.42 16.24
N PRO A 143 9.91 5.12 16.00
CA PRO A 143 8.74 4.49 16.59
C PRO A 143 8.75 4.63 18.12
N GLY A 144 7.68 5.16 18.69
CA GLY A 144 7.58 5.37 20.14
C GLY A 144 8.38 6.55 20.68
N GLY A 145 9.02 7.37 19.85
CA GLY A 145 9.74 8.58 20.29
C GLY A 145 8.81 9.66 20.85
N ALA A 146 7.58 9.76 20.33
CA ALA A 146 6.51 10.60 20.85
C ALA A 146 5.16 9.89 20.68
N PRO A 147 4.86 8.86 21.49
CA PRO A 147 3.80 7.89 21.19
C PRO A 147 2.41 8.51 21.13
N LEU A 148 2.10 9.43 22.05
CA LEU A 148 0.82 10.15 22.03
C LEU A 148 0.68 11.03 20.78
N LEU A 149 1.73 11.77 20.43
CA LEU A 149 1.71 12.66 19.27
C LEU A 149 1.64 11.87 17.95
N GLN A 150 2.37 10.76 17.86
CA GLN A 150 2.32 9.85 16.71
C GLN A 150 0.92 9.26 16.54
N PHE A 151 0.28 8.82 17.63
CA PHE A 151 -1.09 8.33 17.61
C PHE A 151 -2.08 9.41 17.16
N LEU A 152 -2.00 10.62 17.71
CA LEU A 152 -2.93 11.71 17.37
C LEU A 152 -2.82 12.13 15.89
N ILE A 153 -1.59 12.25 15.37
CA ILE A 153 -1.36 12.61 13.97
C ILE A 153 -1.84 11.48 13.06
N GLY A 154 -1.50 10.22 13.38
CA GLY A 154 -1.96 9.06 12.61
C GLY A 154 -3.48 8.94 12.59
N ALA A 155 -4.13 9.07 13.75
CA ALA A 155 -5.59 9.05 13.87
C ALA A 155 -6.25 10.18 13.07
N PHE A 156 -5.68 11.39 13.10
CA PHE A 156 -6.14 12.51 12.29
C PHE A 156 -6.10 12.19 10.79
N PHE A 157 -4.98 11.65 10.27
CA PHE A 157 -4.87 11.28 8.85
C PHE A 157 -5.86 10.17 8.48
N CYS A 158 -6.01 9.15 9.32
CA CYS A 158 -7.02 8.10 9.11
C CYS A 158 -8.43 8.68 9.00
N VAL A 159 -8.85 9.48 9.99
CA VAL A 159 -10.19 10.09 10.00
C VAL A 159 -10.37 11.02 8.80
N PHE A 160 -9.35 11.80 8.44
CA PHE A 160 -9.39 12.67 7.28
C PHE A 160 -9.59 11.90 5.97
N VAL A 161 -8.82 10.83 5.75
CA VAL A 161 -8.93 10.00 4.54
C VAL A 161 -10.27 9.26 4.51
N ILE A 162 -10.74 8.75 5.63
CA ILE A 162 -12.06 8.11 5.73
C ILE A 162 -13.16 9.14 5.41
N ALA A 163 -13.14 10.31 6.03
CA ALA A 163 -14.12 11.37 5.79
C ALA A 163 -14.11 11.82 4.33
N LEU A 164 -12.94 11.98 3.71
CA LEU A 164 -12.80 12.35 2.31
C LEU A 164 -13.40 11.27 1.39
N ASN A 165 -13.15 9.99 1.68
CA ASN A 165 -13.71 8.88 0.90
C ASN A 165 -15.23 8.75 1.08
N VAL A 166 -15.77 9.03 2.27
CA VAL A 166 -17.21 9.02 2.54
C VAL A 166 -17.91 10.18 1.83
N LEU A 167 -17.36 11.39 1.91
CA LEU A 167 -17.99 12.60 1.36
C LEU A 167 -17.80 12.72 -0.16
N LYS A 168 -16.62 12.39 -0.68
CA LYS A 168 -16.26 12.52 -2.10
C LYS A 168 -15.37 11.36 -2.57
N PRO A 169 -15.94 10.17 -2.85
CA PRO A 169 -15.17 9.00 -3.29
C PRO A 169 -14.28 9.24 -4.53
N LYS A 170 -14.74 10.08 -5.47
CA LYS A 170 -13.95 10.46 -6.66
C LYS A 170 -12.71 11.29 -6.32
N ALA A 171 -12.79 12.12 -5.27
CA ALA A 171 -11.65 12.88 -4.80
C ALA A 171 -10.62 11.95 -4.15
N GLY A 172 -11.07 10.92 -3.42
CA GLY A 172 -10.18 9.92 -2.82
C GLY A 172 -9.34 9.18 -3.85
N ILE A 173 -9.98 8.67 -4.91
CA ILE A 173 -9.27 7.98 -5.99
C ILE A 173 -8.27 8.92 -6.71
N ARG A 174 -8.68 10.16 -7.01
CA ARG A 174 -7.78 11.13 -7.64
C ARG A 174 -6.60 11.50 -6.74
N LEU A 175 -6.83 11.64 -5.45
CA LEU A 175 -5.81 11.93 -4.46
C LEU A 175 -4.74 10.84 -4.45
N VAL A 176 -5.16 9.58 -4.50
CA VAL A 176 -4.24 8.44 -4.66
C VAL A 176 -3.42 8.59 -5.95
N SER A 177 -4.05 8.77 -7.11
CA SER A 177 -3.35 8.90 -8.39
C SER A 177 -2.32 10.05 -8.39
N VAL A 178 -2.69 11.22 -7.83
CA VAL A 178 -1.79 12.38 -7.72
C VAL A 178 -0.59 12.08 -6.82
N PHE A 179 -0.83 11.49 -5.64
CA PHE A 179 0.25 11.15 -4.72
C PHE A 179 1.16 10.04 -5.27
N THR A 180 0.62 9.07 -6.01
CA THR A 180 1.44 8.06 -6.69
C THR A 180 2.35 8.70 -7.73
N ILE A 181 1.83 9.60 -8.57
CA ILE A 181 2.65 10.30 -9.58
C ILE A 181 3.72 11.16 -8.90
N ALA A 182 3.34 11.95 -7.88
CA ALA A 182 4.28 12.76 -7.13
C ALA A 182 5.37 11.90 -6.45
N GLY A 183 5.00 10.76 -5.88
CA GLY A 183 5.93 9.79 -5.30
C GLY A 183 6.92 9.25 -6.32
N VAL A 184 6.46 8.82 -7.49
CA VAL A 184 7.34 8.35 -8.57
C VAL A 184 8.29 9.46 -9.04
N LEU A 185 7.80 10.68 -9.22
CA LEU A 185 8.65 11.82 -9.59
C LEU A 185 9.70 12.13 -8.52
N SER A 186 9.32 12.08 -7.24
CA SER A 186 10.25 12.30 -6.13
C SER A 186 11.35 11.22 -6.07
N LEU A 187 11.00 9.97 -6.38
CA LEU A 187 11.96 8.87 -6.44
C LEU A 187 12.96 9.07 -7.59
N VAL A 188 12.48 9.45 -8.78
CA VAL A 188 13.33 9.74 -9.94
C VAL A 188 14.27 10.91 -9.65
N ALA A 189 13.77 11.97 -9.01
CA ALA A 189 14.59 13.09 -8.57
C ALA A 189 15.66 12.66 -7.56
N ALA A 190 15.31 11.85 -6.55
CA ALA A 190 16.26 11.34 -5.57
C ALA A 190 17.37 10.50 -6.21
N ILE A 191 17.03 9.59 -7.12
CA ILE A 191 18.01 8.79 -7.87
C ILE A 191 18.92 9.69 -8.71
N SER A 192 18.35 10.69 -9.40
CA SER A 192 19.13 11.63 -10.22
C SER A 192 20.15 12.39 -9.38
N VAL A 193 19.73 12.91 -8.22
CA VAL A 193 20.63 13.62 -7.30
C VAL A 193 21.77 12.71 -6.83
N LEU A 194 21.48 11.46 -6.44
CA LEU A 194 22.50 10.52 -6.01
C LEU A 194 23.53 10.24 -7.12
N LEU A 195 23.07 10.01 -8.36
CA LEU A 195 23.95 9.78 -9.50
C LEU A 195 24.87 10.98 -9.79
N PHE A 196 24.33 12.21 -9.74
CA PHE A 196 25.13 13.42 -9.98
C PHE A 196 26.04 13.80 -8.80
N MET A 197 25.79 13.28 -7.60
CA MET A 197 26.67 13.48 -6.44
C MET A 197 27.85 12.50 -6.43
N GLU A 198 27.68 11.29 -6.98
CA GLU A 198 28.74 10.28 -7.08
C GLU A 198 29.88 10.71 -8.01
N ASP A 199 29.61 11.50 -9.04
CA ASP A 199 30.62 12.05 -9.97
C ASP A 199 31.55 13.12 -9.35
N LYS A 200 31.34 13.50 -8.08
CA LYS A 200 32.07 14.59 -7.40
C LYS A 200 32.92 14.15 -6.19
N VAL A 201 33.09 12.85 -5.97
CA VAL A 201 33.97 12.28 -4.92
C VAL A 201 35.02 11.41 -5.58
#